data_AF-A0A2V5NH93-F1
#
_entry.id   AF-A0A2V5NH93-F1
#
_cell.length_a   1.000
_cell.length_b   1.000
_cell.length_c   1.000
_cell.angle_alpha   90.00
_cell.angle_beta   90.00
_cell.angle_gamma   90.00
#
_symmetry.space_group_name_H-M   'P 1'
#
loop_
_entity.id
_entity.type
_entity.pdbx_description
1 polymer ?
#
loop_
_entity_poly.entity_id
_entity_poly.type
_entity_poly.pdbx_seq_one_letter_code
_entity_poly.pdbx_strand_id
1 'polypeptide(L)' 'MIAINLPIGTYIGAAFALVFAMWWIGFPESVIPFYAWLGRKSIRPVKSAVIRLLGAIWAIVAIVVLFA' A
#
# COMPACT_ATOMS: atom_id res chain seq x y z
N MET A 1 -6.37 13.27 26.91
CA MET A 1 -6.62 12.75 25.55
C MET A 1 -6.40 13.89 24.58
N ILE A 2 -5.27 13.92 23.88
CA ILE A 2 -5.01 14.94 22.87
C ILE A 2 -5.83 14.54 21.65
N ALA A 3 -6.98 15.19 21.45
CA ALA A 3 -7.74 15.07 20.22
C ALA A 3 -6.96 15.81 19.13
N ILE A 4 -6.09 15.08 18.43
CA ILE A 4 -5.42 15.60 17.23
C ILE A 4 -6.54 15.76 16.20
N ASN A 5 -7.03 16.99 16.03
CA ASN A 5 -8.06 17.32 15.04
C ASN A 5 -7.38 17.34 13.66
N LEU A 6 -7.03 16.15 13.17
CA LEU A 6 -6.43 15.99 11.85
C LEU A 6 -7.49 16.31 10.80
N PRO A 7 -7.12 16.99 9.70
CA PRO A 7 -8.01 17.18 8.57
C PRO A 7 -8.60 15.84 8.13
N ILE A 8 -9.88 15.83 7.74
CA ILE A 8 -10.56 14.58 7.34
C ILE A 8 -9.84 13.86 6.20
N GLY A 9 -9.18 14.63 5.32
CA GLY A 9 -8.35 14.12 4.25
C GLY A 9 -7.15 13.29 4.73
N THR A 10 -6.60 13.59 5.91
CA THR A 10 -5.50 12.83 6.51
C THR A 10 -5.97 11.43 6.92
N TYR A 11 -7.15 11.30 7.53
CA TYR A 11 -7.71 9.99 7.88
C TYR A 11 -8.06 9.16 6.64
N ILE A 12 -8.60 9.81 5.60
CA ILE A 12 -8.91 9.13 4.33
C ILE A 12 -7.62 8.66 3.64
N GLY A 13 -6.61 9.52 3.57
CA GLY A 13 -5.30 9.16 3.01
C GLY A 13 -4.61 8.02 3.79
N ALA A 14 -4.68 8.08 5.12
CA ALA A 14 -4.19 7.03 6.02
C ALA A 14 -4.86 5.68 5.75
N ALA A 15 -6.19 5.66 5.73
CA ALA A 15 -6.97 4.46 5.49
C ALA A 15 -6.67 3.89 4.10
N PHE A 16 -6.60 4.73 3.08
CA PHE A 16 -6.27 4.30 1.72
C PHE A 16 -4.87 3.68 1.66
N ALA A 17 -3.87 4.32 2.26
CA ALA A 17 -2.49 3.83 2.27
C ALA A 17 -2.36 2.46 2.96
N LEU A 18 -3.04 2.26 4.09
CA LEU A 18 -3.03 0.99 4.83
C LEU A 18 -3.78 -0.12 4.10
N VAL A 19 -4.97 0.20 3.55
CA VAL A 19 -5.73 -0.77 2.73
C VAL A 19 -4.92 -1.17 1.50
N PHE A 20 -4.23 -0.22 0.88
CA PHE A 20 -3.35 -0.49 -0.25
C PHE A 20 -2.19 -1.43 0.16
N ALA A 21 -1.58 -1.22 1.32
CA ALA A 21 -0.55 -2.11 1.85
C ALA A 21 -1.09 -3.53 2.10
N MET A 22 -2.25 -3.64 2.74
CA MET A 22 -2.92 -4.92 3.02
C MET A 22 -3.28 -5.65 1.73
N TRP A 23 -3.70 -4.94 0.70
CA TRP A 23 -4.01 -5.54 -0.59
C TRP A 23 -2.79 -6.21 -1.22
N TRP A 24 -1.61 -5.60 -1.14
CA TRP A 24 -0.37 -6.22 -1.63
C TRP A 24 0.03 -7.48 -0.86
N ILE A 25 -0.23 -7.51 0.44
CA ILE A 25 0.10 -8.65 1.30
C ILE A 25 -0.89 -9.81 1.08
N GLY A 26 -2.19 -9.50 1.05
CA GLY A 26 -3.27 -10.48 0.94
C GLY A 26 -3.44 -11.03 -0.47
N PHE A 27 -3.31 -10.18 -1.50
CA PHE A 27 -3.62 -10.52 -2.88
C PHE A 27 -2.48 -10.18 -3.85
N PRO A 28 -1.24 -10.69 -3.62
CA PRO A 28 -0.08 -10.31 -4.42
C PRO A 28 -0.22 -10.64 -5.91
N GLU A 29 -0.98 -11.68 -6.27
CA GLU A 29 -1.17 -12.06 -7.67
C GLU A 29 -2.05 -11.07 -8.45
N SER A 30 -2.91 -10.31 -7.77
CA SER A 30 -3.72 -9.26 -8.38
C SER A 30 -2.95 -7.94 -8.59
N VAL A 31 -1.84 -7.76 -7.88
CA VAL A 31 -1.02 -6.55 -7.92
C VAL A 31 -0.25 -6.46 -9.25
N ILE A 32 0.35 -7.57 -9.70
CA ILE A 32 1.11 -7.61 -10.97
C ILE A 32 0.27 -7.16 -12.17
N PRO A 33 -0.92 -7.74 -12.45
CA PRO A 33 -1.73 -7.33 -13.60
C PRO A 33 -2.24 -5.90 -13.45
N PHE A 34 -2.53 -5.44 -12.23
CA PHE A 34 -2.91 -4.04 -11.98
C PHE A 34 -1.78 -3.08 -12.39
N TYR A 35 -0.54 -3.34 -11.98
CA TYR A 35 0.60 -2.52 -12.37
C TYR A 35 0.95 -2.63 -13.85
N ALA A 36 0.79 -3.82 -14.43
CA ALA A 36 1.01 -4.04 -15.86
C ALA A 36 -0.01 -3.26 -16.70
N TRP A 37 -1.28 -3.24 -16.26
CA TRP A 37 -2.33 -2.44 -16.84
C TRP A 37 -2.07 -0.93 -16.70
N LEU A 38 -1.73 -0.48 -15.49
CA LEU A 38 -1.45 0.93 -15.19
C LEU A 38 -0.27 1.47 -15.99
N GLY A 39 0.82 0.70 -16.08
CA GLY A 39 2.03 1.08 -16.81
C GLY A 39 1.98 0.83 -18.31
N ARG A 40 0.92 0.18 -18.83
CA ARG A 40 0.83 -0.38 -20.19
C ARG A 40 2.10 -1.14 -20.62
N LYS A 41 2.77 -1.78 -19.67
CA LYS A 41 4.05 -2.47 -19.88
C LYS A 41 3.91 -3.90 -19.39
N SER A 42 4.49 -4.82 -20.16
CA SER A 42 4.62 -6.21 -19.72
C SER A 42 5.61 -6.26 -18.56
N ILE A 43 5.10 -6.53 -17.35
CA ILE A 43 5.93 -6.71 -16.16
C ILE A 43 6.35 -8.17 -16.12
N ARG A 44 7.64 -8.42 -15.92
CA ARG A 44 8.15 -9.78 -15.72
C ARG A 44 7.42 -10.42 -14.52
N PRO A 45 7.12 -11.72 -14.56
CA PRO A 45 6.48 -12.39 -13.43
C PRO A 45 7.36 -12.23 -12.18
N VAL A 46 6.88 -11.42 -11.23
CA VAL A 46 7.52 -11.21 -9.94
C VAL A 46 6.96 -12.26 -8.98
N LYS A 47 7.83 -12.88 -8.17
CA LYS A 47 7.39 -13.87 -7.17
C LYS A 47 6.46 -13.20 -6.15
N SER A 48 5.37 -13.89 -5.78
CA SER A 48 4.39 -13.40 -4.80
C SER A 48 5.03 -12.99 -3.46
N ALA A 49 6.11 -13.66 -3.05
CA ALA A 49 6.89 -13.30 -1.86
C ALA A 49 7.50 -11.89 -1.91
N VAL A 50 7.99 -11.46 -3.08
CA VAL A 50 8.57 -10.12 -3.28
C VAL A 50 7.49 -9.05 -3.19
N ILE A 51 6.30 -9.33 -3.72
CA ILE A 51 5.16 -8.40 -3.67
C ILE A 51 4.67 -8.23 -2.23
N ARG A 52 4.57 -9.32 -1.47
CA ARG A 52 4.25 -9.26 -0.04
C ARG A 52 5.29 -8.45 0.73
N LEU A 53 6.57 -8.61 0.42
CA LEU A 53 7.64 -7.82 1.03
C LEU A 53 7.49 -6.32 0.73
N LEU A 54 7.21 -5.97 -0.53
CA LEU A 54 6.98 -4.58 -0.91
C LEU A 54 5.73 -4.00 -0.24
N GLY A 55 4.64 -4.78 -0.13
CA GLY A 55 3.45 -4.41 0.62
C GLY A 55 3.73 -4.18 2.11
N ALA A 56 4.57 -5.02 2.73
CA ALA A 56 5.00 -4.86 4.11
C ALA A 56 5.86 -3.60 4.31
N ILE A 57 6.80 -3.33 3.39
CA ILE A 57 7.60 -2.10 3.40
C ILE A 57 6.68 -0.87 3.28
N TRP A 58 5.70 -0.92 2.38
CA TRP A 58 4.71 0.15 2.21
C TRP A 58 3.90 0.39 3.49
N ALA A 59 3.46 -0.68 4.16
CA ALA A 59 2.75 -0.58 5.44
C ALA A 59 3.62 0.12 6.50
N ILE A 60 4.90 -0.23 6.60
CA ILE A 60 5.84 0.39 7.54
C ILE A 60 5.99 1.89 7.23
N VAL A 61 6.19 2.25 5.96
CA VAL A 61 6.31 3.66 5.55
C VAL A 61 5.03 4.43 5.85
N ALA A 62 3.85 3.87 5.54
CA ALA A 62 2.56 4.49 5.83
C ALA A 62 2.37 4.72 7.34
N ILE A 63 2.72 3.75 8.18
CA ILE A 63 2.68 3.89 9.64
C ILE A 63 3.65 5.01 10.06
N VAL A 64 4.90 5.00 9.62
CA VAL A 64 5.87 6.04 9.98
C VAL A 64 5.36 7.44 9.60
N VAL A 65 4.81 7.61 8.40
CA VAL A 65 4.27 8.91 7.94
C VAL A 65 3.06 9.35 8.76
N LEU A 66 2.26 8.43 9.28
CA LEU A 66 1.09 8.76 10.10
C LEU A 66 1.45 9.14 11.55
N PHE A 67 2.60 8.69 12.03
CA PHE A 67 3.04 8.87 13.41
C PHE A 67 4.26 9.79 13.58
N ALA A 68 4.85 10.27 12.49
CA ALA A 68 5.93 11.27 12.47
C ALA A 68 5.37 12.69 12.39
#